data_AF-A0A177G3I6-F1
#
_entry.id   AF-A0A177G3I6-F1
#
_cell.length_a   1.000
_cell.length_b   1.000
_cell.length_c   1.000
_cell.angle_alpha   90.00
_cell.angle_beta   90.00
_cell.angle_gamma   90.00
#
_symmetry.space_group_name_H-M   'P 1'
#
loop_
_entity.id
_entity.type
_entity.pdbx_description
1 polymer ?
#
loop_
_entity_poly.entity_id
_entity_poly.type
_entity_poly.pdbx_seq_one_letter_code
_entity_poly.pdbx_strand_id
1 'polypeptide(L)'
;MAAMGVRQVSNHADFRLLSQRAVNALLRYTERNAYIRGLVPLVGFPSTEVHYARGLRTAGESKYPLRKMLALAMEGITSMTVTPLRLIAALGFSICAVSLAATFYVLVMKFTGNTVEGWPSIILSIFFMGGVQMLSLGIIGEYVGKIYLEAKQRPRFHVESFLQNPVKNLSQL
;
A
#
# COMPACT_ATOMS: atom_id res chain seq x y z
N MET A 1 9.69 -2.53 5.17
CA MET A 1 8.27 -2.24 5.45
C MET A 1 8.07 -1.45 6.74
N ALA A 2 8.81 -1.74 7.82
CA ALA A 2 8.72 -0.99 9.08
C ALA A 2 8.89 0.54 8.92
N ALA A 3 9.85 0.99 8.10
CA ALA A 3 10.06 2.43 7.81
C ALA A 3 8.84 3.13 7.16
N MET A 4 7.97 2.37 6.49
CA MET A 4 6.72 2.87 5.89
C MET A 4 5.51 2.73 6.83
N GLY A 5 5.72 2.29 8.08
CA GLY A 5 4.68 2.14 9.11
C GLY A 5 4.06 0.75 9.23
N VAL A 6 4.44 -0.21 8.38
CA VAL A 6 3.91 -1.58 8.43
C VAL A 6 4.77 -2.43 9.39
N ARG A 7 4.20 -2.78 10.55
CA ARG A 7 4.81 -3.73 11.49
C ARG A 7 4.58 -5.16 10.99
N GLN A 8 5.62 -5.77 10.44
CA GLN A 8 5.59 -7.16 9.98
C GLN A 8 6.65 -7.97 10.71
N VAL A 9 6.27 -9.16 11.17
CA VAL A 9 7.20 -10.15 11.72
C VAL A 9 8.16 -10.63 10.63
N SER A 10 9.46 -10.60 10.91
CA SER A 10 10.51 -11.04 9.97
C SER A 10 10.42 -12.55 9.73
N ASN A 11 10.66 -12.99 8.48
CA ASN A 11 10.61 -14.41 8.09
C ASN A 11 9.28 -15.15 8.40
N HIS A 12 8.19 -14.41 8.59
CA HIS A 12 6.87 -14.99 8.85
C HIS A 12 6.44 -15.93 7.71
N ALA A 13 6.20 -17.20 8.04
CA ALA A 13 5.63 -18.18 7.11
C ALA A 13 4.12 -17.95 6.97
N ASP A 14 3.51 -18.33 5.85
CA ASP A 14 2.04 -18.28 5.75
C ASP A 14 1.35 -19.37 6.58
N PHE A 15 2.11 -20.39 7.00
CA PHE A 15 1.67 -21.47 7.85
C PHE A 15 1.44 -21.00 9.29
N ARG A 16 0.22 -21.21 9.81
CA ARG A 16 -0.20 -20.76 11.14
C ARG A 16 -1.34 -21.63 11.68
N LEU A 17 -1.42 -21.73 13.00
CA LEU A 17 -2.57 -22.30 13.71
C LEU A 17 -3.37 -21.15 14.33
N LEU A 18 -4.68 -21.13 14.10
CA LEU A 18 -5.59 -20.15 14.66
C LEU A 18 -6.66 -20.86 15.47
N SER A 19 -6.92 -20.38 16.69
CA SER A 19 -8.06 -20.84 17.49
C SER A 19 -9.38 -20.38 16.87
N GLN A 20 -10.48 -21.08 17.16
CA GLN A 20 -11.82 -20.71 16.66
C GLN A 20 -12.17 -19.24 16.94
N ARG A 21 -11.79 -18.73 18.12
CA ARG A 21 -12.02 -17.33 18.49
C ARG A 21 -11.26 -16.36 17.59
N ALA A 22 -10.01 -16.66 17.27
CA ALA A 22 -9.20 -15.84 16.36
C ALA A 22 -9.74 -15.87 14.92
N VAL A 23 -10.18 -17.04 14.45
CA VAL A 23 -10.82 -17.20 13.14
C VAL A 23 -12.11 -16.39 13.06
N ASN A 24 -13.00 -16.52 14.03
CA ASN A 24 -14.28 -15.80 14.05
C ASN A 24 -14.08 -14.28 14.07
N ALA A 25 -13.05 -13.78 14.78
CA ALA A 25 -12.72 -12.35 14.75
C ALA A 25 -12.16 -11.91 13.40
N LEU A 26 -11.27 -12.71 12.79
CA LEU A 26 -10.70 -12.42 11.48
C LEU A 26 -11.78 -12.41 10.39
N LEU A 27 -12.80 -13.27 10.48
CA LEU A 27 -13.92 -13.31 9.54
C LEU A 27 -14.81 -12.06 9.56
N ARG A 28 -14.72 -11.22 10.60
CA ARG A 28 -15.44 -9.94 10.67
C ARG A 28 -14.79 -8.84 9.83
N TYR A 29 -13.53 -9.01 9.41
CA TYR A 29 -12.87 -8.05 8.55
C TYR A 29 -13.44 -8.15 7.14
N THR A 30 -14.06 -7.06 6.66
CA THR A 30 -14.69 -7.00 5.34
C THR A 30 -13.70 -6.60 4.23
N GLU A 31 -12.45 -6.31 4.59
CA GLU A 31 -11.43 -5.81 3.67
C GLU A 31 -11.24 -6.74 2.45
N ARG A 32 -11.44 -6.19 1.24
CA ARG A 32 -11.21 -6.97 0.01
C ARG A 32 -9.74 -7.14 -0.32
N ASN A 33 -8.93 -6.10 -0.08
CA ASN A 33 -7.48 -6.13 -0.27
C ASN A 33 -6.78 -6.69 0.97
N ALA A 34 -7.14 -7.92 1.35
CA ALA A 34 -6.73 -8.51 2.62
C ALA A 34 -5.26 -8.94 2.61
N TYR A 35 -4.40 -8.17 3.27
CA TYR A 35 -3.03 -8.57 3.57
C TYR A 35 -2.99 -9.40 4.86
N ILE A 36 -3.26 -10.71 4.75
CA ILE A 36 -3.39 -11.64 5.90
C ILE A 36 -2.19 -11.61 6.85
N ARG A 37 -0.98 -11.39 6.33
CA ARG A 37 0.24 -11.27 7.15
C ARG A 37 0.22 -10.06 8.09
N GLY A 38 -0.44 -8.98 7.69
CA GLY A 38 -0.68 -7.80 8.54
C GLY A 38 -1.94 -7.92 9.38
N LEU A 39 -3.02 -8.49 8.83
CA LEU A 39 -4.31 -8.60 9.51
C LEU A 39 -4.31 -9.52 10.73
N VAL A 40 -3.62 -10.67 10.65
CA VAL A 40 -3.63 -11.63 11.76
C VAL A 40 -3.06 -11.06 13.06
N PRO A 41 -1.91 -10.35 13.05
CA PRO A 41 -1.44 -9.61 14.22
C PRO A 41 -2.42 -8.55 14.73
N LEU A 42 -3.20 -7.91 13.84
CA LEU A 42 -4.15 -6.86 14.22
C LEU A 42 -5.37 -7.38 14.99
N VAL A 43 -5.68 -8.67 14.89
CA VAL A 43 -6.76 -9.29 15.67
C VAL A 43 -6.48 -9.20 17.19
N GLY A 44 -5.21 -9.08 17.60
CA GLY A 44 -4.83 -8.73 18.98
C GLY A 44 -4.92 -9.87 20.00
N PHE A 45 -5.15 -11.10 19.56
CA PHE A 45 -5.09 -12.26 20.47
C PHE A 45 -3.64 -12.63 20.83
N PRO A 46 -3.43 -13.33 21.97
CA PRO A 46 -2.12 -13.86 22.32
C PRO A 46 -1.55 -14.71 21.18
N SER A 47 -0.33 -14.41 20.77
CA SER A 47 0.38 -15.10 19.70
C SER A 47 1.75 -15.56 20.20
N THR A 48 2.23 -16.66 19.63
CA THR A 48 3.58 -17.16 19.86
C THR A 48 4.18 -17.62 18.54
N GLU A 49 5.50 -17.62 18.44
CA GLU A 49 6.24 -18.07 17.27
C GLU A 49 6.85 -19.45 17.55
N VAL A 50 6.85 -20.32 16.56
CA VAL A 50 7.54 -21.62 16.60
C VAL A 50 8.63 -21.60 15.54
N HIS A 51 9.89 -21.56 15.99
CA HIS A 51 11.03 -21.55 15.10
C HIS A 51 11.32 -22.95 14.57
N TYR A 52 11.61 -23.03 13.27
CA TYR A 52 12.02 -24.26 12.62
C TYR A 52 13.12 -23.96 11.60
N ALA A 53 14.02 -24.92 11.38
CA ALA A 53 15.03 -24.80 10.33
C ALA A 53 14.39 -25.11 8.98
N ARG A 54 14.40 -24.13 8.06
CA ARG A 54 13.98 -24.36 6.67
C ARG A 54 15.09 -25.12 5.93
N GLY A 55 14.80 -26.35 5.52
CA GLY A 55 15.67 -27.08 4.59
C GLY A 55 15.81 -26.35 3.25
N LEU A 56 16.97 -26.49 2.62
CA LEU A 56 17.17 -26.05 1.23
C LEU A 56 16.21 -26.83 0.32
N ARG A 57 15.62 -26.14 -0.67
CA ARG A 57 14.80 -26.83 -1.68
C ARG A 57 15.71 -27.77 -2.47
N THR A 58 15.38 -29.06 -2.46
CA THR A 58 16.12 -30.12 -3.17
C THR A 58 15.81 -30.16 -4.68
N ALA A 59 14.65 -29.64 -5.11
CA ALA A 59 14.28 -29.56 -6.52
C ALA A 59 13.31 -28.39 -6.80
N GLY A 60 13.35 -27.89 -8.04
CA GLY A 60 12.46 -26.86 -8.59
C GLY A 60 12.93 -25.42 -8.40
N GLU A 61 12.45 -24.53 -9.27
CA GLU A 61 12.72 -23.09 -9.16
C GLU A 61 11.76 -22.38 -8.20
N SER A 62 12.19 -21.22 -7.70
CA SER A 62 11.32 -20.38 -6.89
C SER A 62 10.12 -19.90 -7.72
N LYS A 63 8.91 -20.32 -7.32
CA LYS A 63 7.65 -19.77 -7.86
C LYS A 63 7.40 -18.30 -7.47
N TYR A 64 8.32 -17.71 -6.70
CA TYR A 64 8.23 -16.38 -6.15
C TYR A 64 9.42 -15.50 -6.63
N PRO A 65 9.32 -14.91 -7.84
CA PRO A 65 10.33 -13.99 -8.37
C PRO A 65 10.27 -12.63 -7.66
N LEU A 66 11.33 -11.83 -7.81
CA LEU A 66 11.45 -10.48 -7.22
C LEU A 66 10.24 -9.59 -7.52
N ARG A 67 9.68 -9.67 -8.73
CA ARG A 67 8.47 -8.92 -9.10
C ARG A 67 7.27 -9.22 -8.20
N LYS A 68 7.06 -10.49 -7.83
CA LYS A 68 5.98 -10.89 -6.91
C LYS A 68 6.25 -10.42 -5.48
N MET A 69 7.53 -10.41 -5.06
CA MET A 69 7.92 -9.88 -3.76
C MET A 69 7.67 -8.37 -3.64
N LEU A 70 8.03 -7.61 -4.67
CA LEU A 70 7.77 -6.17 -4.73
C LEU A 70 6.27 -5.87 -4.76
N ALA A 71 5.50 -6.61 -5.57
CA ALA A 71 4.05 -6.48 -5.60
C ALA A 71 3.42 -6.75 -4.22
N LEU A 72 3.85 -7.82 -3.52
CA LEU A 72 3.38 -8.12 -2.17
C LEU A 72 3.73 -7.00 -1.17
N ALA A 73 4.93 -6.43 -1.28
CA ALA A 73 5.35 -5.32 -0.42
C ALA A 73 4.51 -4.06 -0.66
N MET A 74 4.26 -3.73 -1.93
CA MET A 74 3.39 -2.62 -2.31
C MET A 74 1.97 -2.83 -1.80
N GLU A 75 1.43 -4.04 -1.92
CA GLU A 75 0.11 -4.39 -1.40
C GLU A 75 0.03 -4.23 0.12
N GLY A 76 1.05 -4.71 0.86
CA GLY A 76 1.12 -4.56 2.31
C GLY A 76 1.23 -3.10 2.78
N ILE A 77 2.01 -2.27 2.08
CA ILE A 77 2.17 -0.83 2.42
C ILE A 77 0.87 -0.07 2.17
N THR A 78 0.27 -0.24 1.00
CA THR A 78 -0.92 0.52 0.57
C THR A 78 -2.21 0.10 1.26
N SER A 79 -2.31 -1.17 1.69
CA SER A 79 -3.49 -1.66 2.44
C SER A 79 -3.46 -1.25 3.91
N MET A 80 -2.28 -1.26 4.54
CA MET A 80 -2.15 -1.08 5.99
C MET A 80 -1.77 0.35 6.41
N THR A 81 -1.30 1.20 5.48
CA THR A 81 -0.80 2.54 5.81
C THR A 81 -1.16 3.59 4.76
N VAL A 82 -1.29 4.84 5.20
CA VAL A 82 -1.46 6.02 4.34
C VAL A 82 -0.16 6.80 4.14
N THR A 83 0.97 6.22 4.55
CA THR A 83 2.29 6.87 4.54
C THR A 83 2.72 7.33 3.14
N PRO A 84 2.54 6.53 2.06
CA PRO A 84 2.83 7.00 0.70
C PRO A 84 2.05 8.27 0.31
N LEU A 85 0.78 8.36 0.71
CA LEU A 85 -0.05 9.54 0.43
C LEU A 85 0.46 10.78 1.17
N ARG A 86 0.87 10.61 2.44
CA ARG A 86 1.48 11.70 3.23
C ARG A 86 2.82 12.17 2.65
N LEU A 87 3.63 11.26 2.11
CA LEU A 87 4.92 11.60 1.50
C LEU A 87 4.74 12.49 0.26
N ILE A 88 3.75 12.20 -0.57
CA ILE A 88 3.41 13.03 -1.74
C ILE A 88 2.88 14.39 -1.30
N ALA A 89 2.00 14.43 -0.29
CA ALA A 89 1.51 15.69 0.24
C ALA A 89 2.67 16.58 0.75
N ALA A 90 3.65 15.98 1.44
CA ALA A 90 4.86 16.67 1.88
C ALA A 90 5.74 17.15 0.71
N LEU A 91 5.92 16.31 -0.32
CA LEU A 91 6.64 16.70 -1.54
C LEU A 91 5.94 17.86 -2.25
N GLY A 92 4.61 17.78 -2.43
CA GLY A 92 3.81 18.85 -3.02
C GLY A 92 3.92 20.15 -2.23
N PHE A 93 3.87 20.09 -0.90
CA PHE A 93 4.08 21.25 -0.05
C PHE A 93 5.49 21.85 -0.20
N SER A 94 6.53 21.00 -0.26
CA SER A 94 7.91 21.47 -0.45
C SER A 94 8.10 22.17 -1.80
N ILE A 95 7.52 21.65 -2.87
CA ILE A 95 7.60 22.25 -4.21
C ILE A 95 6.81 23.56 -4.24
N CYS A 96 5.65 23.62 -3.57
CA CYS A 96 4.89 24.86 -3.44
C CYS A 96 5.71 25.94 -2.72
N ALA A 97 6.39 25.60 -1.63
CA ALA A 97 7.25 26.53 -0.89
C ALA A 97 8.44 27.03 -1.74
N VAL A 98 9.12 26.15 -2.47
CA VAL A 98 10.21 26.51 -3.39
C VAL A 98 9.70 27.40 -4.52
N SER A 99 8.54 27.07 -5.09
CA SER A 99 7.92 27.87 -6.15
C SER A 99 7.59 29.28 -5.65
N LEU A 100 7.08 29.42 -4.44
CA LEU A 100 6.72 30.72 -3.86
C LEU A 100 7.97 31.59 -3.62
N ALA A 101 9.05 30.99 -3.12
CA ALA A 101 10.35 31.66 -2.96
C ALA A 101 10.94 32.10 -4.31
N ALA A 102 10.87 31.23 -5.33
CA ALA A 102 11.33 31.54 -6.68
C ALA A 102 10.53 32.68 -7.32
N THR A 103 9.19 32.69 -7.15
CA THR A 103 8.34 33.79 -7.62
C THR A 103 8.71 35.11 -6.95
N PHE A 104 8.95 35.12 -5.64
CA PHE A 104 9.36 36.32 -4.91
C PHE A 104 10.72 36.86 -5.41
N TYR A 105 11.70 35.97 -5.62
CA TYR A 105 13.00 36.32 -6.18
C TYR A 105 12.92 36.93 -7.58
N VAL A 106 12.13 36.33 -8.48
CA VAL A 106 11.90 36.85 -9.83
C VAL A 106 11.19 38.21 -9.79
N LEU A 107 10.26 38.41 -8.86
CA LEU A 107 9.58 39.70 -8.68
C LEU A 107 10.59 40.81 -8.33
N VAL A 108 11.49 40.55 -7.36
CA VAL A 108 12.54 41.48 -6.96
C VAL A 108 13.48 41.78 -8.13
N MET A 109 13.93 40.75 -8.86
CA MET A 109 14.80 40.92 -10.02
C MET A 109 14.17 41.78 -11.13
N LYS A 110 12.87 41.59 -11.38
CA LYS A 110 12.10 42.39 -12.36
C LYS A 110 12.10 43.88 -12.01
N PHE A 111 11.97 44.24 -10.73
CA PHE A 111 12.01 45.64 -10.30
C PHE A 111 13.43 46.25 -10.37
N THR A 112 14.48 45.42 -10.33
CA THR A 112 15.88 45.86 -10.50
C THR A 112 16.41 45.89 -11.94
N GLY A 113 15.58 45.58 -12.94
CA GLY A 113 15.90 45.80 -14.37
C GLY A 113 16.85 44.79 -15.04
N ASN A 114 17.23 43.70 -14.35
CA ASN A 114 18.02 42.61 -14.93
C ASN A 114 17.11 41.47 -15.39
N THR A 115 16.82 41.38 -16.69
CA THR A 115 16.04 40.26 -17.26
C THR A 115 16.85 39.51 -18.31
N VAL A 116 17.08 38.22 -18.06
CA VAL A 116 17.84 37.29 -18.91
C VAL A 116 16.89 36.25 -19.53
N GLU A 117 17.22 35.73 -20.71
CA GLU A 117 16.41 34.71 -21.42
C GLU A 117 16.18 33.44 -20.58
N GLY A 118 14.91 33.12 -20.36
CA GLY A 118 14.45 32.09 -19.41
C GLY A 118 13.77 30.87 -20.04
N TRP A 119 13.88 30.66 -21.36
CA TRP A 119 13.17 29.59 -22.06
C TRP A 119 13.51 28.17 -21.54
N PRO A 120 14.79 27.80 -21.34
CA PRO A 120 15.12 26.47 -20.81
C PRO A 120 14.62 26.27 -19.39
N SER A 121 14.72 27.30 -18.53
CA SER A 121 14.25 27.25 -17.13
C SER A 121 12.72 27.15 -17.03
N ILE A 122 11.97 27.82 -17.92
CA ILE A 122 10.51 27.76 -17.94
C ILE A 122 10.05 26.36 -18.36
N ILE A 123 10.62 25.82 -19.44
CA ILE A 123 10.27 24.49 -19.93
C ILE A 123 10.59 23.42 -18.89
N LEU A 124 11.79 23.47 -18.29
CA LEU A 124 12.18 22.52 -17.25
C LEU A 124 11.24 22.58 -16.03
N SER A 125 10.83 23.79 -15.62
CA SER A 125 9.89 23.98 -14.51
C SER A 125 8.51 23.40 -14.81
N ILE A 126 8.00 23.59 -16.03
CA ILE A 126 6.71 23.04 -16.46
C ILE A 126 6.76 21.50 -16.48
N PHE A 127 7.79 20.91 -17.08
CA PHE A 127 7.94 19.46 -17.12
C PHE A 127 8.14 18.85 -15.73
N PHE A 128 8.91 19.50 -14.86
CA PHE A 128 9.09 19.05 -13.48
C PHE A 128 7.78 19.10 -12.69
N MET A 129 7.08 20.24 -12.73
CA MET A 129 5.79 20.40 -12.06
C MET A 129 4.74 19.41 -12.60
N GLY A 130 4.66 19.26 -13.92
CA GLY A 130 3.77 18.31 -14.58
C GLY A 130 4.10 16.85 -14.22
N GLY A 131 5.38 16.49 -14.17
CA GLY A 131 5.83 15.16 -13.75
C GLY A 131 5.45 14.84 -12.31
N VAL A 132 5.65 15.79 -11.38
CA VAL A 132 5.25 15.60 -9.98
C VAL A 132 3.73 15.51 -9.82
N GLN A 133 2.96 16.34 -10.55
CA GLN A 133 1.51 16.26 -10.55
C GLN A 133 1.00 14.92 -11.07
N MET A 134 1.54 14.42 -12.18
CA MET A 134 1.18 13.11 -12.73
C MET A 134 1.52 11.96 -11.77
N LEU A 135 2.68 12.01 -11.12
CA LEU A 135 3.05 11.04 -10.09
C LEU A 135 2.10 11.09 -8.90
N SER A 136 1.75 12.30 -8.45
CA SER A 136 0.80 12.51 -7.34
C SER A 136 -0.57 11.95 -7.66
N LEU A 137 -1.10 12.24 -8.86
CA LEU A 137 -2.37 11.72 -9.35
C LEU A 137 -2.36 10.20 -9.48
N GLY A 138 -1.25 9.61 -9.95
CA GLY A 138 -1.11 8.16 -10.05
C GLY A 138 -1.27 7.46 -8.70
N ILE A 139 -0.64 7.98 -7.65
CA ILE A 139 -0.75 7.38 -6.32
C ILE A 139 -2.12 7.66 -5.69
N ILE A 140 -2.69 8.86 -5.87
CA ILE A 140 -4.07 9.13 -5.44
C ILE A 140 -5.04 8.16 -6.13
N GLY A 141 -4.86 7.91 -7.43
CA GLY A 141 -5.64 6.95 -8.21
C GLY A 141 -5.58 5.53 -7.64
N GLU A 142 -4.41 5.08 -7.17
CA GLU A 142 -4.26 3.79 -6.49
C GLU A 142 -5.13 3.70 -5.23
N TYR A 143 -5.09 4.72 -4.36
CA TYR A 143 -5.91 4.75 -3.14
C TYR A 143 -7.41 4.87 -3.45
N VAL A 144 -7.79 5.72 -4.40
CA VAL A 144 -9.19 5.85 -4.86
C VAL A 144 -9.68 4.53 -5.45
N GLY A 145 -8.84 3.82 -6.21
CA GLY A 145 -9.14 2.49 -6.74
C GLY A 145 -9.40 1.47 -5.62
N LYS A 146 -8.58 1.49 -4.55
CA LYS A 146 -8.81 0.62 -3.37
C LYS A 146 -10.10 0.97 -2.64
N ILE A 147 -10.41 2.25 -2.46
CA ILE A 147 -11.68 2.71 -1.87
C ILE A 147 -12.85 2.28 -2.73
N TYR A 148 -12.77 2.45 -4.06
CA TYR A 148 -13.79 2.01 -5.00
C TYR A 148 -14.02 0.50 -4.94
N LEU A 149 -12.93 -0.27 -4.88
CA LEU A 149 -13.01 -1.70 -4.67
C LEU A 149 -13.73 -1.99 -3.36
N GLU A 150 -13.43 -1.32 -2.25
CA GLU A 150 -14.05 -1.52 -0.92
C GLU A 150 -15.50 -0.95 -0.80
N ALA A 151 -15.88 0.03 -1.60
CA ALA A 151 -17.23 0.59 -1.64
C ALA A 151 -18.22 -0.30 -2.41
N LYS A 152 -17.75 -1.05 -3.42
CA LYS A 152 -18.59 -1.91 -4.26
C LYS A 152 -19.36 -3.02 -3.53
N GLN A 153 -18.94 -3.38 -2.32
CA GLN A 153 -19.47 -4.46 -1.49
C GLN A 153 -19.77 -5.76 -2.26
N ARG A 154 -18.94 -6.10 -3.25
CA ARG A 154 -19.12 -7.33 -4.04
C ARG A 154 -18.68 -8.56 -3.23
N PRO A 155 -19.48 -9.65 -3.22
CA PRO A 155 -19.11 -10.89 -2.56
C PRO A 155 -17.82 -11.46 -3.20
N ARG A 156 -16.95 -12.03 -2.37
CA ARG A 156 -15.60 -12.49 -2.80
C ARG A 156 -15.66 -13.73 -3.68
N PHE A 157 -16.64 -14.59 -3.43
CA PHE A 157 -16.87 -15.82 -4.16
C PHE A 157 -18.36 -16.17 -4.09
N HIS A 158 -18.82 -16.97 -5.04
CA HIS A 158 -20.12 -17.62 -4.98
C HIS A 158 -19.88 -19.11 -4.81
N VAL A 159 -20.67 -19.77 -3.97
CA VAL A 159 -20.60 -21.22 -3.79
C VAL A 159 -21.43 -21.87 -4.89
N GLU A 160 -20.80 -22.71 -5.72
CA GLU A 160 -21.48 -23.42 -6.81
C GLU A 160 -22.22 -24.67 -6.30
N SER A 161 -21.55 -25.51 -5.51
CA SER A 161 -22.15 -26.71 -4.92
C SER A 161 -21.42 -27.16 -3.65
N PHE A 162 -22.14 -27.83 -2.76
CA PHE A 162 -21.56 -28.49 -1.57
C PHE A 162 -21.44 -29.99 -1.87
N LEU A 163 -20.21 -30.52 -1.88
CA LEU A 163 -19.94 -31.94 -2.18
C LEU A 163 -20.19 -32.88 -0.99
N GLN A 164 -20.37 -32.35 0.23
CA GLN A 164 -20.77 -33.08 1.43
C GLN A 164 -21.89 -32.32 2.13
N ASN A 165 -22.83 -33.06 2.74
CA ASN A 165 -23.91 -32.48 3.54
C ASN A 165 -23.33 -31.46 4.53
N PRO A 166 -23.76 -30.19 4.49
CA PRO A 166 -23.25 -29.20 5.41
C PRO A 166 -23.57 -29.68 6.82
N VAL A 167 -22.55 -29.79 7.67
CA VAL A 167 -22.75 -29.87 9.11
C VAL A 167 -23.66 -28.69 9.46
N LYS A 168 -24.91 -28.99 9.85
CA LYS A 168 -25.89 -28.03 10.36
C LYS A 168 -25.17 -27.18 11.42
N ASN A 169 -24.74 -25.95 11.07
CA ASN A 169 -24.36 -24.83 11.96
C ASN A 169 -23.62 -23.67 11.25
N LEU A 170 -23.82 -23.45 9.94
CA LEU A 170 -23.28 -22.25 9.26
C LEU A 170 -24.35 -21.18 8.97
N SER A 171 -25.52 -21.26 9.61
CA SER A 171 -26.62 -20.30 9.44
C SER A 171 -26.50 -19.03 10.29
N GLN A 172 -25.33 -18.70 10.84
CA GLN A 172 -25.13 -17.50 11.69
C GLN A 172 -23.73 -16.85 11.53
N LEU A 173 -23.25 -16.72 10.29
CA LEU A 173 -22.16 -15.80 9.93
C LEU A 173 -22.64 -14.90 8.80
#